data_AF-A0AA88T8R8-F1
#
_entry.id   AF-A0AA88T8R8-F1
#
_cell.length_a   1.000
_cell.length_b   1.000
_cell.length_c   1.000
_cell.angle_alpha   90.00
_cell.angle_beta   90.00
_cell.angle_gamma   90.00
#
_symmetry.space_group_name_H-M   'P 1'
#
loop_
_entity.id
_entity.type
_entity.pdbx_description
1 polymer ?
#
loop_
_entity_poly.entity_id
_entity_poly.type
_entity_poly.pdbx_seq_one_letter_code
_entity_poly.pdbx_strand_id
1 'polypeptide(L)'
;MEKLLHAIIIIIIAASGLCVVSSHAERRYHFIYEHKNLTEARSYCREHYTDLATVETLEDVNTLTAMANLSQMIYSSNNYRAWIGLYDDVNSWRWSLADAAFYKPEEADFKNWADGEPNNDRSVERCADMYGNGFWNDEDCEMPFSSVCSDCRGSNVTFVLVNTPMSWARAQNYCRTHYTDLASVRNMTENQKVAGLTPSGKKVWIGLFRDSWKWFDVVSHKRVVKVRLEKQSSSLNLNDPAVLGDILKQFEQKLMDKGLNGAVRLSWVTQSDGNVFHEEKKKKETLD
;
A
#
# COMPACT_ATOMS: atom_id res chain seq x y z
N MET A 1 21.01 32.29 -20.82
CA MET A 1 20.19 32.75 -19.67
C MET A 1 19.74 31.50 -18.93
N GLU A 2 20.36 31.23 -17.80
CA GLU A 2 19.92 30.20 -16.88
C GLU A 2 18.49 30.51 -16.45
N LYS A 3 17.58 29.55 -16.66
CA LYS A 3 16.18 29.69 -16.26
C LYS A 3 15.99 28.96 -14.95
N LEU A 4 15.55 29.69 -13.94
CA LEU A 4 15.21 29.12 -12.64
C LEU A 4 13.77 28.61 -12.68
N LEU A 5 13.58 27.33 -12.40
CA LEU A 5 12.27 26.71 -12.29
C LEU A 5 11.96 26.35 -10.85
N HIS A 6 10.68 26.37 -10.49
CA HIS A 6 10.22 25.90 -9.19
C HIS A 6 9.21 24.76 -9.31
N ALA A 7 9.20 23.89 -8.31
CA ALA A 7 8.18 22.87 -8.13
C ALA A 7 7.86 22.73 -6.63
N ILE A 8 6.72 22.12 -6.33
CA ILE A 8 6.34 21.76 -4.96
C ILE A 8 6.51 20.25 -4.81
N ILE A 9 7.27 19.85 -3.79
CA ILE A 9 7.48 18.45 -3.42
C ILE A 9 6.85 18.20 -2.05
N ILE A 10 6.15 17.07 -1.93
CA ILE A 10 5.68 16.53 -0.67
C ILE A 10 6.73 15.53 -0.19
N ILE A 11 7.17 15.72 1.04
CA ILE A 11 8.04 14.80 1.76
C ILE A 11 7.19 14.19 2.87
N ILE A 12 6.91 12.90 2.77
CA ILE A 12 6.29 12.14 3.84
C ILE A 12 7.41 11.44 4.59
N ILE A 13 7.64 11.89 5.82
CA ILE A 13 8.60 11.27 6.72
C ILE A 13 7.77 10.48 7.73
N ALA A 14 7.77 9.15 7.63
CA ALA A 14 7.42 8.32 8.79
C ALA A 14 8.37 8.75 9.91
N ALA A 15 7.86 9.03 11.12
CA ALA A 15 8.47 9.90 12.14
C ALA A 15 9.84 9.47 12.75
N SER A 16 10.75 8.90 11.98
CA SER A 16 12.14 8.61 12.34
C SER A 16 13.18 9.57 11.72
N GLY A 17 12.77 10.55 10.90
CA GLY A 17 13.71 11.32 10.05
C GLY A 17 13.79 12.84 10.24
N LEU A 18 13.48 13.40 11.42
CA LEU A 18 13.65 14.84 11.66
C LEU A 18 14.76 15.13 12.68
N CYS A 19 15.98 15.39 12.21
CA CYS A 19 17.02 16.05 13.01
C CYS A 19 17.89 16.96 12.14
N VAL A 20 17.57 18.27 12.11
CA VAL A 20 18.63 19.29 12.12
C VAL A 20 18.94 19.49 13.60
N VAL A 21 20.07 18.93 14.05
CA VAL A 21 20.56 18.90 15.45
C VAL A 21 19.43 18.72 16.48
N SER A 22 18.90 17.52 16.57
CA SER A 22 18.24 17.04 17.77
C SER A 22 18.67 15.59 17.96
N SER A 23 18.61 15.07 19.18
CA SER A 23 18.85 13.65 19.46
C SER A 23 18.08 12.78 18.47
N HIS A 24 18.66 11.68 17.96
CA HIS A 24 17.82 10.53 17.61
C HIS A 24 16.95 10.32 18.84
N ALA A 25 15.67 10.65 18.77
CA ALA A 25 14.79 10.43 19.89
C ALA A 25 14.75 8.92 20.06
N GLU A 26 15.55 8.43 21.01
CA GLU A 26 15.62 7.04 21.37
C GLU A 26 14.18 6.58 21.60
N ARG A 27 13.72 5.61 20.80
CA ARG A 27 12.35 5.13 20.91
C ARG A 27 12.17 4.56 22.31
N ARG A 28 11.43 5.29 23.15
CA ARG A 28 11.14 4.86 24.50
C ARG A 28 9.92 3.96 24.48
N TYR A 29 10.14 2.69 24.72
CA TYR A 29 9.09 1.70 24.83
C TYR A 29 8.56 1.62 26.26
N HIS A 30 7.26 1.35 26.39
CA HIS A 30 6.57 1.14 27.66
C HIS A 30 5.81 -0.18 27.58
N PHE A 31 6.10 -1.11 28.50
CA PHE A 31 5.37 -2.37 28.57
C PHE A 31 4.17 -2.22 29.51
N ILE A 32 2.97 -2.44 28.98
CA ILE A 32 1.71 -2.33 29.73
C ILE A 32 1.21 -3.74 30.03
N TYR A 33 1.13 -4.10 31.31
CA TYR A 33 0.73 -5.44 31.76
C TYR A 33 -0.79 -5.62 31.90
N GLU A 34 -1.56 -4.52 31.86
CA GLU A 34 -3.02 -4.58 31.89
C GLU A 34 -3.59 -5.34 30.69
N HIS A 35 -4.54 -6.24 30.94
CA HIS A 35 -5.17 -7.03 29.89
C HIS A 35 -6.15 -6.18 29.08
N LYS A 36 -5.92 -6.13 27.78
CA LYS A 36 -6.71 -5.35 26.82
C LYS A 36 -6.80 -6.12 25.50
N ASN A 37 -7.91 -6.00 24.78
CA ASN A 37 -7.95 -6.41 23.37
C ASN A 37 -7.14 -5.43 22.50
N LEU A 38 -6.91 -5.74 21.22
CA LEU A 38 -6.07 -4.90 20.35
C LEU A 38 -6.55 -3.46 20.27
N THR A 39 -7.87 -3.25 20.13
CA THR A 39 -8.48 -1.93 20.02
C THR A 39 -8.31 -1.13 21.33
N GLU A 40 -8.58 -1.75 22.47
CA GLU A 40 -8.38 -1.15 23.80
C GLU A 40 -6.91 -0.82 24.08
N ALA A 41 -6.00 -1.73 23.74
CA ALA A 41 -4.57 -1.55 23.90
C ALA A 41 -4.07 -0.35 23.09
N ARG A 42 -4.51 -0.26 21.82
CA ARG A 42 -4.19 0.88 20.95
C ARG A 42 -4.75 2.19 21.49
N SER A 43 -6.02 2.21 21.89
CA SER A 43 -6.64 3.41 22.47
C SER A 43 -5.90 3.87 23.71
N TYR A 44 -5.57 2.96 24.64
CA TYR A 44 -4.80 3.26 25.84
C TYR A 44 -3.41 3.83 25.51
N CYS A 45 -2.69 3.21 24.56
CA CYS A 45 -1.38 3.70 24.14
C CYS A 45 -1.46 5.10 23.50
N ARG A 46 -2.53 5.42 22.76
CA ARG A 46 -2.74 6.76 22.18
C ARG A 46 -3.19 7.81 23.20
N GLU A 47 -3.84 7.38 24.28
CA GLU A 47 -4.27 8.27 25.37
C GLU A 47 -3.11 8.63 26.30
N HIS A 48 -2.23 7.67 26.60
CA HIS A 48 -1.16 7.84 27.59
C HIS A 48 0.25 7.97 27.01
N TYR A 49 0.46 7.53 25.76
CA TYR A 49 1.76 7.49 25.08
C TYR A 49 1.62 7.92 23.60
N THR A 50 2.38 7.32 22.69
CA THR A 50 2.29 7.62 21.24
C THR A 50 1.31 6.69 20.52
N ASP A 51 1.62 5.39 20.45
CA ASP A 51 0.77 4.35 19.86
C ASP A 51 1.33 2.98 20.29
N LEU A 52 0.75 1.88 19.80
CA LEU A 52 1.37 0.57 19.91
C LEU A 52 2.74 0.54 19.22
N ALA A 53 3.67 -0.24 19.78
CA ALA A 53 5.05 -0.31 19.32
C ALA A 53 5.17 -0.77 17.86
N THR A 54 5.93 -0.03 17.04
CA THR A 54 6.43 -0.51 15.75
C THR A 54 7.78 -1.21 15.93
N VAL A 55 8.01 -2.27 15.15
CA VAL A 55 9.24 -3.06 15.15
C VAL A 55 9.83 -3.01 13.75
N GLU A 56 10.98 -2.34 13.61
CA GLU A 56 11.64 -2.15 12.32
C GLU A 56 12.97 -2.90 12.26
N THR A 57 13.59 -3.16 13.41
CA THR A 57 14.90 -3.79 13.51
C THR A 57 14.93 -4.91 14.56
N LEU A 58 15.98 -5.73 14.51
CA LEU A 58 16.24 -6.72 15.56
C LEU A 58 16.56 -6.07 16.91
N GLU A 59 17.09 -4.84 16.92
CA GLU A 59 17.33 -4.09 18.15
C GLU A 59 16.03 -3.72 18.87
N ASP A 60 14.98 -3.35 18.11
CA ASP A 60 13.64 -3.14 18.67
C ASP A 60 13.12 -4.42 19.33
N VAL A 61 13.30 -5.58 18.68
CA VAL A 61 12.91 -6.89 19.24
C VAL A 61 13.65 -7.17 20.54
N ASN A 62 14.97 -6.98 20.57
CA ASN A 62 15.79 -7.20 21.77
C ASN A 62 15.37 -6.26 22.91
N THR A 63 15.08 -5.00 22.61
CA THR A 63 14.61 -4.02 23.58
C THR A 63 13.25 -4.40 24.14
N LEU A 64 12.29 -4.73 23.27
CA LEU A 64 10.93 -5.15 23.66
C LEU A 64 10.94 -6.42 24.52
N THR A 65 11.74 -7.42 24.15
CA THR A 65 11.86 -8.69 24.89
C THR A 65 12.57 -8.51 26.23
N ALA A 66 13.59 -7.65 26.33
CA ALA A 66 14.30 -7.39 27.58
C ALA A 66 13.45 -6.66 28.64
N MET A 67 12.47 -5.85 28.23
CA MET A 67 11.56 -5.17 29.17
C MET A 67 10.42 -6.07 29.69
N ALA A 68 10.16 -7.19 29.02
CA ALA A 68 9.03 -8.06 29.32
C ALA A 68 9.28 -8.87 30.61
N ASN A 69 8.42 -8.69 31.61
CA ASN A 69 8.40 -9.52 32.80
C ASN A 69 7.36 -10.63 32.64
N LEU A 70 7.83 -11.82 32.29
CA LEU A 70 6.97 -12.98 32.00
C LEU A 70 6.04 -13.36 33.17
N SER A 71 6.42 -13.05 34.42
CA SER A 71 5.57 -13.34 35.59
C SER A 71 4.31 -12.47 35.67
N GLN A 72 4.28 -11.34 34.95
CA GLN A 72 3.12 -10.43 34.87
C GLN A 72 2.36 -10.54 33.54
N MET A 73 2.82 -11.39 32.60
CA MET A 73 2.20 -11.56 31.29
C MET A 73 1.18 -12.69 31.27
N ILE A 74 0.16 -12.58 30.40
CA ILE A 74 -0.76 -13.68 30.14
C ILE A 74 -0.02 -14.79 29.41
N TYR A 75 -0.12 -16.00 29.94
CA TYR A 75 0.19 -17.21 29.21
C TYR A 75 -1.07 -17.74 28.53
N SER A 76 -1.11 -17.70 27.20
CA SER A 76 -2.25 -18.21 26.41
C SER A 76 -1.75 -18.90 25.15
N SER A 77 -2.42 -19.98 24.77
CA SER A 77 -2.10 -20.74 23.54
C SER A 77 -0.61 -21.11 23.46
N ASN A 78 -0.09 -21.64 24.58
CA ASN A 78 1.31 -22.05 24.79
C ASN A 78 2.37 -20.96 24.62
N ASN A 79 2.02 -19.67 24.80
CA ASN A 79 3.01 -18.59 24.74
C ASN A 79 2.61 -17.37 25.59
N TYR A 80 3.61 -16.56 25.96
CA TYR A 80 3.41 -15.21 26.49
C TYR A 80 3.27 -14.22 25.33
N ARG A 81 2.24 -13.36 25.37
CA ARG A 81 1.92 -12.47 24.24
C ARG A 81 1.65 -11.04 24.71
N ALA A 82 2.03 -10.09 23.88
CA ALA A 82 1.73 -8.67 24.04
C ALA A 82 1.31 -8.09 22.68
N TRP A 83 0.40 -7.10 22.71
CA TRP A 83 0.02 -6.38 21.50
C TRP A 83 1.14 -5.44 21.06
N ILE A 84 1.42 -5.46 19.75
CA ILE A 84 2.28 -4.48 19.06
C ILE A 84 1.46 -3.82 17.95
N GLY A 85 2.03 -2.83 17.26
CA GLY A 85 1.34 -2.05 16.25
C GLY A 85 1.12 -2.76 14.91
N LEU A 86 1.48 -4.04 14.79
CA LEU A 86 1.30 -4.84 13.58
C LEU A 86 -0.12 -5.43 13.57
N TYR A 87 -0.86 -5.23 12.48
CA TYR A 87 -2.23 -5.72 12.34
C TYR A 87 -2.51 -6.22 10.92
N ASP A 88 -3.44 -7.16 10.81
CA ASP A 88 -3.92 -7.68 9.52
C ASP A 88 -5.26 -7.03 9.17
N ASP A 89 -5.31 -6.24 8.10
CA ASP A 89 -6.53 -5.58 7.66
C ASP A 89 -7.33 -6.50 6.73
N VAL A 90 -8.10 -7.41 7.35
CA VAL A 90 -8.91 -8.42 6.67
C VAL A 90 -10.00 -7.82 5.77
N ASN A 91 -10.32 -6.53 5.92
CA ASN A 91 -11.34 -5.84 5.14
C ASN A 91 -10.74 -4.99 3.99
N SER A 92 -9.42 -4.96 3.83
CA SER A 92 -8.73 -4.12 2.81
C SER A 92 -8.71 -4.70 1.39
N TRP A 93 -9.76 -5.43 1.02
CA TRP A 93 -9.92 -6.05 -0.30
C TRP A 93 -9.98 -5.03 -1.42
N ARG A 94 -9.22 -5.28 -2.49
CA ARG A 94 -9.21 -4.45 -3.69
C ARG A 94 -8.93 -5.27 -4.93
N TRP A 95 -9.32 -4.73 -6.08
CA TRP A 95 -9.03 -5.34 -7.36
C TRP A 95 -7.57 -5.10 -7.77
N SER A 96 -6.98 -6.11 -8.41
CA SER A 96 -5.63 -6.09 -8.99
C SER A 96 -5.49 -5.02 -10.07
N LEU A 97 -6.51 -4.84 -10.90
CA LEU A 97 -6.56 -3.75 -11.87
C LEU A 97 -6.80 -2.44 -11.12
N ALA A 98 -5.72 -1.68 -10.90
CA ALA A 98 -5.70 -0.49 -10.05
C ALA A 98 -6.20 0.81 -10.74
N ASP A 99 -6.60 0.75 -12.00
CA ASP A 99 -7.07 1.93 -12.73
C ASP A 99 -8.44 2.36 -12.21
N ALA A 100 -8.48 3.44 -11.42
CA ALA A 100 -9.72 3.96 -10.86
C ALA A 100 -10.71 4.44 -11.94
N ALA A 101 -10.23 4.86 -13.13
CA ALA A 101 -11.10 5.31 -14.21
C ALA A 101 -11.85 4.14 -14.90
N PHE A 102 -11.42 2.91 -14.66
CA PHE A 102 -12.07 1.70 -15.17
C PHE A 102 -13.40 1.38 -14.45
N TYR A 103 -13.53 1.81 -13.20
CA TYR A 103 -14.69 1.52 -12.34
C TYR A 103 -15.64 2.70 -12.30
N LYS A 104 -16.93 2.44 -12.49
CA LYS A 104 -17.98 3.39 -12.10
C LYS A 104 -18.13 3.39 -10.56
N PRO A 105 -18.84 4.38 -9.98
CA PRO A 105 -19.15 4.35 -8.56
C PRO A 105 -19.71 3.00 -8.12
N GLU A 106 -19.25 2.49 -6.99
CA GLU A 106 -19.66 1.21 -6.37
C GLU A 106 -19.22 -0.07 -7.10
N GLU A 107 -18.78 0.00 -8.37
CA GLU A 107 -18.33 -1.18 -9.12
C GLU A 107 -17.07 -1.81 -8.52
N ALA A 108 -16.15 -0.99 -7.99
CA ALA A 108 -14.96 -1.48 -7.29
C ALA A 108 -15.33 -2.18 -5.96
N ASP A 109 -16.46 -1.80 -5.38
CA ASP A 109 -16.91 -2.28 -4.07
C ASP A 109 -17.76 -3.54 -4.16
N PHE A 110 -18.25 -3.92 -5.35
CA PHE A 110 -19.01 -5.16 -5.55
C PHE A 110 -18.28 -6.38 -4.96
N LYS A 111 -18.99 -7.17 -4.15
CA LYS A 111 -18.54 -8.43 -3.56
C LYS A 111 -19.64 -9.47 -3.67
N ASN A 112 -19.28 -10.72 -3.95
CA ASN A 112 -20.21 -11.85 -3.97
C ASN A 112 -19.63 -13.05 -3.17
N TRP A 113 -19.19 -12.77 -1.94
CA TRP A 113 -18.68 -13.76 -1.00
C TRP A 113 -19.70 -14.87 -0.73
N ALA A 114 -19.21 -16.10 -0.51
CA ALA A 114 -20.02 -17.18 0.02
C ALA A 114 -20.42 -16.91 1.48
N ASP A 115 -21.45 -17.61 1.96
CA ASP A 115 -21.85 -17.53 3.36
C ASP A 115 -20.69 -17.94 4.27
N GLY A 116 -20.29 -17.02 5.17
CA GLY A 116 -19.16 -17.21 6.07
C GLY A 116 -17.85 -16.60 5.59
N GLU A 117 -17.77 -16.14 4.34
CA GLU A 117 -16.57 -15.55 3.75
C GLU A 117 -16.59 -14.01 3.72
N PRO A 118 -15.42 -13.35 3.71
CA PRO A 118 -14.08 -13.94 3.88
C PRO A 118 -13.79 -14.30 5.34
N ASN A 119 -13.18 -15.46 5.58
CA ASN A 119 -12.95 -15.99 6.93
C ASN A 119 -11.48 -15.91 7.40
N ASN A 120 -10.55 -15.67 6.48
CA ASN A 120 -9.10 -15.60 6.72
C ASN A 120 -8.54 -16.82 7.47
N ASP A 121 -8.83 -18.04 7.02
CA ASP A 121 -8.44 -19.27 7.69
C ASP A 121 -6.93 -19.29 7.93
N ARG A 122 -6.55 -19.66 9.15
CA ARG A 122 -5.16 -19.69 9.64
C ARG A 122 -4.38 -18.38 9.42
N SER A 123 -5.07 -17.27 9.17
CA SER A 123 -4.48 -15.96 8.85
C SER A 123 -3.57 -15.97 7.62
N VAL A 124 -3.87 -16.80 6.62
CA VAL A 124 -3.09 -16.89 5.37
C VAL A 124 -3.86 -16.49 4.12
N GLU A 125 -5.19 -16.43 4.18
CA GLU A 125 -6.05 -16.23 3.02
C GLU A 125 -6.15 -14.74 2.64
N ARG A 126 -5.64 -14.42 1.46
CA ARG A 126 -5.45 -13.02 1.00
C ARG A 126 -5.83 -12.80 -0.46
N CYS A 127 -6.21 -13.86 -1.16
CA CYS A 127 -6.56 -13.85 -2.57
C CYS A 127 -7.93 -14.49 -2.75
N ALA A 128 -8.77 -13.92 -3.61
CA ALA A 128 -10.11 -14.46 -3.81
C ALA A 128 -10.16 -15.44 -4.98
N ASP A 129 -10.80 -16.58 -4.75
CA ASP A 129 -11.25 -17.48 -5.81
C ASP A 129 -12.78 -17.44 -5.97
N MET A 130 -13.26 -17.88 -7.13
CA MET A 130 -14.68 -17.99 -7.45
C MET A 130 -15.04 -19.46 -7.72
N TYR A 131 -16.07 -19.95 -7.05
CA TYR A 131 -16.71 -21.24 -7.30
C TYR A 131 -17.55 -21.21 -8.60
N GLY A 132 -17.84 -22.39 -9.17
CA GLY A 132 -18.71 -22.49 -10.36
C GLY A 132 -20.16 -21.99 -10.16
N ASN A 133 -20.60 -21.80 -8.92
CA ASN A 133 -21.90 -21.17 -8.61
C ASN A 133 -21.84 -19.63 -8.53
N GLY A 134 -20.65 -19.05 -8.69
CA GLY A 134 -20.40 -17.61 -8.69
C GLY A 134 -20.12 -17.00 -7.32
N PHE A 135 -20.20 -17.74 -6.22
CA PHE A 135 -19.79 -17.25 -4.90
C PHE A 135 -18.27 -17.30 -4.73
N TRP A 136 -17.75 -16.44 -3.86
CA TRP A 136 -16.30 -16.24 -3.69
C TRP A 136 -15.81 -16.76 -2.34
N ASN A 137 -14.53 -17.09 -2.29
CA ASN A 137 -13.80 -17.55 -1.11
C ASN A 137 -12.50 -16.77 -1.02
N ASP A 138 -12.04 -16.38 0.17
CA ASP A 138 -10.64 -16.03 0.35
C ASP A 138 -9.82 -17.30 0.54
N GLU A 139 -8.64 -17.34 -0.05
CA GLU A 139 -7.80 -18.53 -0.06
C GLU A 139 -6.32 -18.14 0.02
N ASP A 140 -5.48 -19.10 0.43
CA ASP A 140 -4.03 -18.97 0.37
C ASP A 140 -3.60 -18.73 -1.09
N CYS A 141 -2.99 -17.57 -1.32
CA CYS A 141 -2.53 -17.10 -2.63
C CYS A 141 -1.57 -18.07 -3.33
N GLU A 142 -0.90 -18.97 -2.59
CA GLU A 142 0.02 -19.96 -3.14
C GLU A 142 -0.67 -21.21 -3.71
N MET A 143 -2.00 -21.34 -3.53
CA MET A 143 -2.74 -22.48 -4.06
C MET A 143 -2.76 -22.48 -5.61
N PRO A 144 -2.54 -23.65 -6.25
CA PRO A 144 -2.46 -23.73 -7.70
C PRO A 144 -3.86 -23.89 -8.33
N PHE A 145 -4.48 -22.78 -8.75
CA PHE A 145 -5.75 -22.80 -9.49
C PHE A 145 -5.63 -22.23 -10.90
N SER A 146 -6.55 -22.65 -11.76
CA SER A 146 -6.86 -21.94 -12.99
C SER A 146 -7.31 -20.52 -12.67
N SER A 147 -7.26 -19.61 -13.65
CA SER A 147 -7.60 -18.21 -13.43
C SER A 147 -8.50 -17.67 -14.53
N VAL A 148 -9.23 -16.61 -14.24
CA VAL A 148 -9.95 -15.85 -15.27
C VAL A 148 -9.31 -14.48 -15.41
N CYS A 149 -8.91 -14.12 -16.63
CA CYS A 149 -8.37 -12.81 -16.97
C CYS A 149 -9.47 -11.91 -17.52
N SER A 150 -9.37 -10.60 -17.29
CA SER A 150 -10.08 -9.57 -18.05
C SER A 150 -9.27 -9.18 -19.29
N ASP A 151 -9.93 -9.12 -20.44
CA ASP A 151 -9.44 -8.49 -21.67
C ASP A 151 -10.32 -7.27 -21.96
N CYS A 152 -9.77 -6.09 -21.64
CA CYS A 152 -10.43 -4.79 -21.73
C CYS A 152 -10.01 -4.07 -23.01
N ARG A 153 -10.97 -3.77 -23.88
CA ARG A 153 -10.76 -3.02 -25.14
C ARG A 153 -11.67 -1.81 -25.15
N GLY A 154 -11.17 -0.69 -24.64
CA GLY A 154 -11.99 0.49 -24.37
C GLY A 154 -12.98 0.21 -23.23
N SER A 155 -14.27 0.46 -23.47
CA SER A 155 -15.34 0.15 -22.50
C SER A 155 -15.81 -1.31 -22.53
N ASN A 156 -15.40 -2.09 -23.54
CA ASN A 156 -15.78 -3.49 -23.64
C ASN A 156 -14.85 -4.36 -22.78
N VAL A 157 -15.45 -5.17 -21.91
CA VAL A 157 -14.73 -6.09 -21.02
C VAL A 157 -15.19 -7.50 -21.32
N THR A 158 -14.21 -8.35 -21.65
CA THR A 158 -14.41 -9.78 -21.86
C THR A 158 -13.59 -10.58 -20.86
N PHE A 159 -14.00 -11.82 -20.62
CA PHE A 159 -13.36 -12.71 -19.65
C PHE A 159 -12.81 -13.94 -20.35
N VAL A 160 -11.59 -14.34 -19.99
CA VAL A 160 -10.89 -15.46 -20.61
C VAL A 160 -10.41 -16.42 -19.54
N LEU A 161 -10.82 -17.69 -19.62
CA LEU A 161 -10.35 -18.76 -18.75
C LEU A 161 -8.94 -19.19 -19.16
N VAL A 162 -8.03 -19.22 -18.19
CA VAL A 162 -6.69 -19.78 -18.31
C VAL A 162 -6.64 -21.05 -17.46
N ASN A 163 -6.61 -22.20 -18.14
CA ASN A 163 -6.69 -23.51 -17.49
C ASN A 163 -5.41 -23.97 -16.78
N THR A 164 -4.30 -23.26 -16.97
CA THR A 164 -3.02 -23.62 -16.35
C THR A 164 -3.05 -23.27 -14.86
N PRO A 165 -2.92 -24.25 -13.94
CA PRO A 165 -2.94 -23.97 -12.52
C PRO A 165 -1.71 -23.19 -12.07
N MET A 166 -1.92 -22.07 -11.39
CA MET A 166 -0.89 -21.14 -10.95
C MET A 166 -1.23 -20.58 -9.57
N SER A 167 -0.22 -20.14 -8.81
CA SER A 167 -0.47 -19.26 -7.66
C SER A 167 -1.05 -17.93 -8.14
N TRP A 168 -1.75 -17.21 -7.27
CA TRP A 168 -2.46 -15.98 -7.63
C TRP A 168 -1.54 -14.95 -8.28
N ALA A 169 -0.34 -14.73 -7.73
CA ALA A 169 0.64 -13.79 -8.27
C ALA A 169 1.14 -14.20 -9.67
N ARG A 170 1.33 -15.50 -9.91
CA ARG A 170 1.72 -16.02 -11.23
C ARG A 170 0.59 -15.87 -12.24
N ALA A 171 -0.64 -16.14 -11.82
CA ALA A 171 -1.84 -15.95 -12.64
C ALA A 171 -2.04 -14.47 -13.01
N GLN A 172 -1.86 -13.55 -12.06
CA GLN A 172 -1.88 -12.11 -12.29
C GLN A 172 -0.84 -11.69 -13.33
N ASN A 173 0.41 -12.12 -13.15
CA ASN A 173 1.48 -11.80 -14.09
C ASN A 173 1.18 -12.35 -15.49
N TYR A 174 0.65 -13.57 -15.59
CA TYR A 174 0.21 -14.15 -16.86
C TYR A 174 -0.89 -13.29 -17.51
N CYS A 175 -1.94 -12.95 -16.76
CA CYS A 175 -3.03 -12.13 -17.28
C CYS A 175 -2.56 -10.74 -17.73
N ARG A 176 -1.64 -10.09 -17.01
CA ARG A 176 -1.05 -8.80 -17.42
C ARG A 176 -0.13 -8.90 -18.62
N THR A 177 0.45 -10.08 -18.87
CA THR A 177 1.31 -10.32 -20.03
C THR A 177 0.50 -10.57 -21.31
N HIS A 178 -0.65 -11.24 -21.19
CA HIS A 178 -1.42 -11.73 -22.34
C HIS A 178 -2.78 -11.03 -22.55
N TYR A 179 -3.28 -10.34 -21.53
CA TYR A 179 -4.57 -9.66 -21.48
C TYR A 179 -4.42 -8.33 -20.71
N THR A 180 -5.43 -7.89 -19.96
CA THR A 180 -5.36 -6.67 -19.14
C THR A 180 -4.90 -6.97 -17.71
N ASP A 181 -5.63 -7.81 -16.97
CA ASP A 181 -5.30 -8.25 -15.61
C ASP A 181 -6.14 -9.49 -15.24
N LEU A 182 -6.00 -10.03 -14.03
CA LEU A 182 -6.99 -10.94 -13.47
C LEU A 182 -8.38 -10.29 -13.45
N ALA A 183 -9.43 -11.12 -13.51
CA ALA A 183 -10.79 -10.65 -13.66
C ALA A 183 -11.22 -9.72 -12.50
N SER A 184 -11.51 -8.46 -12.82
CA SER A 184 -12.27 -7.57 -11.94
C SER A 184 -13.76 -7.80 -12.18
N VAL A 185 -14.49 -8.27 -11.15
CA VAL A 185 -15.92 -8.56 -11.24
C VAL A 185 -16.70 -7.37 -10.68
N ARG A 186 -17.31 -6.57 -11.55
CA ARG A 186 -17.86 -5.26 -11.16
C ARG A 186 -19.34 -5.27 -10.79
N ASN A 187 -20.03 -6.36 -11.13
CA ASN A 187 -21.47 -6.52 -10.88
C ASN A 187 -21.90 -7.98 -11.08
N MET A 188 -23.14 -8.28 -10.75
CA MET A 188 -23.69 -9.64 -10.85
C MET A 188 -23.73 -10.20 -12.28
N THR A 189 -23.86 -9.35 -13.31
CA THR A 189 -23.84 -9.81 -14.72
C THR A 189 -22.45 -10.32 -15.10
N GLU A 190 -21.40 -9.62 -14.68
CA GLU A 190 -20.02 -10.09 -14.86
C GLU A 190 -19.73 -11.32 -14.01
N ASN A 191 -20.26 -11.37 -12.78
CA ASN A 191 -20.12 -12.51 -11.91
C ASN A 191 -20.65 -13.80 -12.55
N GLN A 192 -21.84 -13.72 -13.16
CA GLN A 192 -22.44 -14.85 -13.90
C GLN A 192 -21.61 -15.26 -15.12
N LYS A 193 -21.01 -14.30 -15.84
CA LYS A 193 -20.11 -14.61 -16.97
C LYS A 193 -18.87 -15.35 -16.51
N VAL A 194 -18.22 -14.88 -15.44
CA VAL A 194 -17.03 -15.54 -14.89
C VAL A 194 -17.39 -16.91 -14.32
N ALA A 195 -18.48 -17.03 -13.58
CA ALA A 195 -18.97 -18.32 -13.06
C ALA A 195 -19.27 -19.32 -14.19
N GLY A 196 -19.84 -18.86 -15.31
CA GLY A 196 -20.11 -19.69 -16.49
C GLY A 196 -18.86 -20.18 -17.22
N LEU A 197 -17.70 -19.55 -17.01
CA LEU A 197 -16.40 -20.02 -17.51
C LEU A 197 -15.76 -21.03 -16.55
N THR A 198 -16.11 -21.02 -15.28
CA THR A 198 -15.54 -21.91 -14.27
C THR A 198 -15.94 -23.36 -14.52
N PRO A 199 -14.99 -24.30 -14.68
CA PRO A 199 -15.32 -25.72 -14.86
C PRO A 199 -16.09 -26.29 -13.67
N SER A 200 -17.01 -27.23 -13.93
CA SER A 200 -17.81 -27.86 -12.87
C SER A 200 -16.94 -28.51 -11.80
N GLY A 201 -17.26 -28.24 -10.52
CA GLY A 201 -16.51 -28.73 -9.37
C GLY A 201 -15.11 -28.13 -9.21
N LYS A 202 -14.78 -27.06 -9.95
CA LYS A 202 -13.53 -26.31 -9.81
C LYS A 202 -13.80 -24.90 -9.29
N LYS A 203 -12.72 -24.24 -8.89
CA LYS A 203 -12.66 -22.83 -8.55
C LYS A 203 -11.54 -22.15 -9.34
N VAL A 204 -11.67 -20.85 -9.54
CA VAL A 204 -10.75 -20.06 -10.37
C VAL A 204 -10.32 -18.80 -9.64
N TRP A 205 -9.07 -18.39 -9.81
CA TRP A 205 -8.60 -17.10 -9.34
C TRP A 205 -9.33 -15.96 -10.06
N ILE A 206 -9.77 -14.97 -9.26
CA ILE A 206 -10.20 -13.66 -9.72
C ILE A 206 -9.26 -12.58 -9.19
N GLY A 207 -9.41 -11.36 -9.69
CA GLY A 207 -8.46 -10.28 -9.43
C GLY A 207 -8.55 -9.65 -8.04
N LEU A 208 -9.41 -10.13 -7.15
CA LEU A 208 -9.59 -9.54 -5.83
C LEU A 208 -8.53 -10.08 -4.85
N PHE A 209 -7.87 -9.18 -4.13
CA PHE A 209 -6.84 -9.52 -3.15
C PHE A 209 -6.75 -8.45 -2.06
N ARG A 210 -6.02 -8.76 -0.98
CA ARG A 210 -5.64 -7.82 0.07
C ARG A 210 -4.14 -7.97 0.36
N ASP A 211 -3.56 -6.95 0.99
CA ASP A 211 -2.17 -7.07 1.45
C ASP A 211 -2.09 -7.91 2.72
N SER A 212 -0.86 -8.33 3.03
CA SER A 212 -0.51 -8.86 4.34
C SER A 212 -0.42 -7.76 5.40
N TRP A 213 0.02 -8.15 6.60
CA TRP A 213 0.22 -7.34 7.80
C TRP A 213 0.76 -5.93 7.52
N LYS A 214 0.13 -4.94 8.16
CA LYS A 214 0.48 -3.52 8.11
C LYS A 214 0.78 -3.02 9.51
N TRP A 215 1.61 -1.98 9.59
CA TRP A 215 1.78 -1.23 10.83
C TRP A 215 0.68 -0.19 10.93
N PHE A 216 0.10 0.00 12.11
CA PHE A 216 -0.72 1.18 12.36
C PHE A 216 0.11 2.43 12.07
N ASP A 217 -0.43 3.34 11.25
CA ASP A 217 0.26 4.57 10.89
C ASP A 217 0.68 5.33 12.15
N VAL A 218 1.99 5.34 12.43
CA VAL A 218 2.60 6.33 13.29
C VAL A 218 2.58 7.64 12.54
N VAL A 219 2.12 8.72 13.18
CA VAL A 219 1.90 10.06 12.59
C VAL A 219 2.99 10.40 11.57
N SER A 220 2.66 10.28 10.28
CA SER A 220 3.58 10.63 9.21
C SER A 220 3.63 12.15 9.08
N HIS A 221 4.82 12.72 9.27
CA HIS A 221 4.99 14.16 9.18
C HIS A 221 5.09 14.54 7.71
N LYS A 222 3.96 14.98 7.15
CA LYS A 222 3.92 15.54 5.80
C LYS A 222 4.52 16.95 5.80
N ARG A 223 5.63 17.13 5.08
CA ARG A 223 6.23 18.44 4.82
C ARG A 223 6.05 18.80 3.35
N VAL A 224 5.63 20.03 3.10
CA VAL A 224 5.51 20.58 1.74
C VAL A 224 6.66 21.56 1.55
N VAL A 225 7.49 21.31 0.55
CA VAL A 225 8.69 22.11 0.28
C VAL A 225 8.62 22.63 -1.15
N LYS A 226 8.93 23.92 -1.33
CA LYS A 226 9.16 24.50 -2.66
C LYS A 226 10.62 24.32 -3.03
N VAL A 227 10.89 23.58 -4.10
CA VAL A 227 12.25 23.39 -4.63
C VAL A 227 12.49 24.32 -5.80
N ARG A 228 13.75 24.73 -5.95
CA ARG A 228 14.22 25.51 -7.10
C ARG A 228 15.32 24.71 -7.79
N LEU A 229 15.19 24.55 -9.11
CA LEU A 229 16.17 23.90 -9.94
C LEU A 229 16.59 24.83 -11.07
N GLU A 230 17.88 24.78 -11.38
CA GLU A 230 18.47 25.49 -12.49
C GLU A 230 18.82 24.48 -13.57
N LYS A 231 18.32 24.69 -14.79
CA LYS A 231 18.65 23.82 -15.91
C LYS A 231 19.84 24.38 -16.67
N GLN A 232 20.86 23.53 -16.86
CA GLN A 232 22.07 23.89 -17.62
C GLN A 232 21.82 23.93 -19.13
N SER A 233 20.85 23.16 -19.63
CA SER A 233 20.45 23.17 -21.04
C SER A 233 18.99 23.60 -21.20
N SER A 234 18.72 24.46 -22.19
CA SER A 234 17.38 24.89 -22.54
C SER A 234 16.53 23.77 -23.13
N SER A 235 17.14 22.76 -23.76
CA SER A 235 16.48 21.64 -24.42
C SER A 235 15.95 20.55 -23.47
N LEU A 236 16.40 20.55 -22.20
CA LEU A 236 15.93 19.58 -21.21
C LEU A 236 14.50 19.90 -20.77
N ASN A 237 13.59 18.93 -20.91
CA ASN A 237 12.22 19.00 -20.40
C ASN A 237 12.14 18.38 -19.01
N LEU A 238 11.98 19.21 -17.97
CA LEU A 238 11.87 18.75 -16.58
C LEU A 238 10.50 18.15 -16.23
N ASN A 239 9.48 18.29 -17.10
CA ASN A 239 8.16 17.69 -16.90
C ASN A 239 8.03 16.33 -17.61
N ASP A 240 9.09 15.80 -18.22
CA ASP A 240 9.11 14.44 -18.74
C ASP A 240 9.04 13.40 -17.59
N PRO A 241 8.17 12.38 -17.65
CA PRO A 241 8.00 11.42 -16.56
C PRO A 241 9.28 10.69 -16.14
N ALA A 242 10.17 10.35 -17.08
CA ALA A 242 11.43 9.69 -16.77
C ALA A 242 12.38 10.67 -16.04
N VAL A 243 12.44 11.91 -16.51
CA VAL A 243 13.24 12.97 -15.88
C VAL A 243 12.71 13.29 -14.47
N LEU A 244 11.39 13.37 -14.28
CA LEU A 244 10.77 13.56 -12.97
C LEU A 244 11.13 12.44 -11.99
N GLY A 245 11.10 11.19 -12.46
CA GLY A 245 11.50 10.02 -11.67
C GLY A 245 12.97 10.04 -11.27
N ASP A 246 13.86 10.40 -12.20
CA ASP A 246 15.30 10.49 -11.92
C ASP A 246 15.64 11.64 -10.96
N ILE A 247 14.95 12.77 -11.06
CA ILE A 247 15.12 13.88 -10.12
C ILE A 247 14.66 13.45 -8.72
N LEU A 248 13.54 12.74 -8.58
CA LEU A 248 13.09 12.21 -7.28
C LEU A 248 14.12 11.27 -6.67
N LYS A 249 14.67 10.32 -7.44
CA LYS A 249 15.74 9.44 -6.96
C LYS A 249 16.97 10.20 -6.48
N GLN A 250 17.37 11.26 -7.18
CA GLN A 250 18.48 12.11 -6.74
C GLN A 250 18.17 12.87 -5.45
N PHE A 251 16.94 13.36 -5.28
CA PHE A 251 16.52 13.97 -4.01
C PHE A 251 16.49 12.96 -2.87
N GLU A 252 15.97 11.75 -3.10
CA GLU A 252 15.98 10.66 -2.13
C GLU A 252 17.42 10.36 -1.68
N GLN A 253 18.34 10.14 -2.61
CA GLN A 253 19.75 9.90 -2.29
C GLN A 253 20.37 11.05 -1.49
N LYS A 254 20.14 12.31 -1.89
CA LYS A 254 20.65 13.47 -1.15
C LYS A 254 20.08 13.61 0.25
N LEU A 255 18.84 13.16 0.47
CA LEU A 255 18.24 13.14 1.81
C LEU A 255 18.85 12.02 2.66
N MET A 256 19.11 10.84 2.08
CA MET A 256 19.83 9.75 2.74
C MET A 256 21.26 10.17 3.11
N ASP A 257 22.00 10.81 2.20
CA ASP A 257 23.36 11.31 2.47
C ASP A 257 23.40 12.34 3.62
N LYS A 258 22.27 13.02 3.87
CA LYS A 258 22.08 13.97 4.98
C LYS A 258 21.56 13.32 6.26
N GLY A 259 21.48 12.00 6.32
CA GLY A 259 21.11 11.24 7.51
C GLY A 259 19.61 11.02 7.68
N LEU A 260 18.76 11.31 6.68
CA LEU A 260 17.36 10.87 6.68
C LEU A 260 17.28 9.41 6.21
N ASN A 261 17.64 8.48 7.09
CA ASN A 261 17.75 7.04 6.79
C ASN A 261 16.46 6.23 7.05
N GLY A 262 15.29 6.89 7.08
CA GLY A 262 13.99 6.26 7.27
C GLY A 262 13.21 6.04 5.96
N ALA A 263 12.00 5.50 6.07
CA ALA A 263 11.04 5.43 4.95
C ALA A 263 10.56 6.84 4.56
N VAL A 264 11.39 7.56 3.79
CA VAL A 264 11.06 8.85 3.17
C VAL A 264 10.35 8.58 1.86
N ARG A 265 9.10 9.01 1.74
CA ARG A 265 8.36 8.97 0.47
C ARG A 265 8.29 10.37 -0.11
N LEU A 266 8.85 10.55 -1.30
CA LEU A 266 8.76 11.80 -2.05
C LEU A 266 7.69 11.73 -3.12
N SER A 267 6.95 12.82 -3.31
CA SER A 267 6.06 12.97 -4.47
C SER A 267 5.97 14.42 -4.92
N TRP A 268 5.88 14.62 -6.23
CA TRP A 268 5.61 15.93 -6.81
C TRP A 268 4.15 16.33 -6.61
N VAL A 269 3.92 17.63 -6.45
CA VAL A 269 2.58 18.22 -6.58
C VAL A 269 2.41 18.69 -8.01
N THR A 270 1.54 18.01 -8.75
CA THR A 270 1.10 18.46 -10.07
C THR A 270 0.14 19.64 -9.92
N GLN A 271 0.38 20.73 -10.64
CA GLN A 271 -0.51 21.89 -10.64
C GLN A 271 -1.70 21.68 -11.57
N SER A 272 -2.65 22.62 -11.57
CA SER A 272 -3.88 22.54 -12.38
C SER A 272 -3.63 22.49 -13.89
N ASP A 273 -2.46 22.89 -14.36
CA ASP A 273 -2.03 22.82 -15.76
C ASP A 273 -1.41 21.47 -16.16
N GLY A 274 -1.36 20.51 -15.23
CA GLY A 274 -0.76 19.18 -15.45
C GLY A 274 0.76 19.16 -15.34
N ASN A 275 1.42 20.29 -15.09
CA ASN A 275 2.88 20.38 -14.96
C ASN A 275 3.33 20.39 -13.49
N VAL A 276 4.58 19.97 -13.28
CA VAL A 276 5.26 19.99 -11.97
C VAL A 276 6.18 21.21 -11.84
N PHE A 277 6.97 21.49 -12.89
CA PHE A 277 7.94 22.58 -12.91
C PHE A 277 7.44 23.79 -13.73
N HIS A 278 7.62 24.99 -13.15
CA HIS A 278 7.26 26.27 -13.76
C HIS A 278 8.42 27.26 -13.70
N GLU A 279 8.58 28.10 -14.74
CA GLU A 279 9.58 29.16 -14.76
C GLU A 279 9.25 30.24 -13.71
N GLU A 280 10.24 30.67 -12.93
CA GLU A 280 10.06 31.77 -11.98
C GLU A 280 9.79 33.08 -12.74
N LYS A 281 8.63 33.68 -12.50
CA LYS A 281 8.34 35.04 -12.95
C LYS A 281 9.22 36.00 -12.15
N LYS A 282 10.13 36.73 -12.81
CA LYS A 282 10.87 37.83 -12.17
C LYS A 282 9.85 38.81 -11.56
N LYS A 283 9.90 39.02 -10.23
CA LYS A 283 9.20 40.14 -9.63
C LYS A 283 9.79 41.41 -10.26
N LYS A 284 8.95 42.24 -10.89
CA LYS A 284 9.33 43.61 -11.20
C LYS A 284 9.56 44.30 -9.85
N GLU A 285 10.79 44.67 -9.56
CA GLU A 285 11.06 45.69 -8.56
C GLU A 285 10.45 46.98 -9.08
N THR A 286 9.37 47.43 -8.45
CA THR A 286 8.93 48.82 -8.53
C THR A 286 9.97 49.62 -7.76
N LEU A 287 10.89 50.28 -8.47
CA LEU A 287 11.60 51.43 -7.92
C LEU A 287 10.61 52.59 -7.92
N ASP A 288 10.22 53.05 -6.73
CA ASP A 288 9.83 54.45 -6.51
C ASP A 288 11.10 55.31 -6.46
#